data_AF-A0A644YFE2-F1
#
_entry.id   AF-A0A644YFE2-F1
#
_cell.length_a   1.000
_cell.length_b   1.000
_cell.length_c   1.000
_cell.angle_alpha   90.00
_cell.angle_beta   90.00
_cell.angle_gamma   90.00
#
_symmetry.space_group_name_H-M   'P 1'
#
loop_
_entity.id
_entity.type
_entity.pdbx_description
1 polymer ?
#
loop_
_entity_poly.entity_id
_entity_poly.type
_entity_poly.pdbx_seq_one_letter_code
_entity_poly.pdbx_strand_id
1 'polypeptide(L)'
;MILLHERKLCVCEICDLLDISQPKASRHLTKLRDMGFVLDERQGQWIFYSLTLKNKSMERILLEVRNNINDYPILSLDLEKVNRNIDNYCKLRERNFGGK
;
A
#
# COMPACT_ATOMS: atom_id res chain seq x y z
N MET A 1 -3.62 2.19 5.09
CA MET A 1 -2.69 2.20 6.25
C MET A 1 -2.22 0.79 6.55
N ILE A 2 -3.10 -0.14 6.95
CA ILE A 2 -2.69 -1.52 7.23
C ILE A 2 -2.10 -2.24 6.00
N LEU A 3 -2.62 -1.97 4.79
CA LEU A 3 -2.05 -2.56 3.56
C LEU A 3 -0.59 -2.13 3.32
N LEU A 4 -0.23 -0.89 3.70
CA LEU A 4 1.15 -0.38 3.59
C LEU A 4 2.07 -0.87 4.72
N HIS A 5 1.48 -1.39 5.80
CA HIS A 5 2.20 -2.07 6.87
C HIS A 5 2.63 -3.48 6.44
N GLU A 6 1.84 -4.15 5.60
CA GLU A 6 2.20 -5.46 5.05
C GLU A 6 3.35 -5.37 4.04
N ARG A 7 3.23 -4.45 3.08
CA ARG A 7 4.25 -4.25 2.05
C ARG A 7 4.19 -2.84 1.47
N LYS A 8 5.29 -2.44 0.83
CA LYS A 8 5.28 -1.23 0.00
C LYS A 8 4.44 -1.44 -1.26
N LEU A 9 3.65 -0.43 -1.62
CA LEU A 9 2.69 -0.48 -2.72
C LEU A 9 2.81 0.78 -3.58
N CYS A 10 2.66 0.65 -4.89
CA CYS A 10 2.53 1.81 -5.75
C CYS A 10 1.08 2.34 -5.75
N VAL A 11 0.87 3.54 -6.30
CA VAL A 11 -0.48 4.12 -6.38
C VAL A 11 -1.45 3.26 -7.19
N CYS A 12 -0.99 2.60 -8.27
CA CYS A 12 -1.83 1.74 -9.09
C CYS A 12 -2.30 0.51 -8.30
N GLU A 13 -1.39 -0.18 -7.61
CA GLU A 13 -1.73 -1.31 -6.75
C GLU A 13 -2.75 -0.91 -5.67
N ILE A 14 -2.60 0.28 -5.07
CA ILE A 14 -3.55 0.77 -4.06
C ILE A 14 -4.93 1.01 -4.66
N CYS A 15 -5.00 1.52 -5.89
CA CYS A 15 -6.27 1.72 -6.60
C CYS A 15 -6.97 0.40 -6.88
N ASP A 16 -6.22 -0.59 -7.37
CA ASP A 16 -6.75 -1.91 -7.71
C ASP A 16 -7.19 -2.69 -6.46
N LEU A 17 -6.41 -2.61 -5.37
CA LEU A 17 -6.72 -3.30 -4.11
C LEU A 17 -7.98 -2.76 -3.45
N LEU A 18 -8.11 -1.43 -3.39
CA LEU A 18 -9.18 -0.74 -2.67
C LEU A 18 -10.37 -0.37 -3.57
N ASP A 19 -10.31 -0.67 -4.86
CA ASP A 19 -11.28 -0.27 -5.88
C ASP A 19 -11.60 1.25 -5.83
N ILE A 20 -10.54 2.06 -5.75
CA ILE A 20 -10.66 3.52 -5.71
C ILE A 20 -9.94 4.18 -6.88
N SER A 21 -10.44 5.32 -7.32
CA SER A 21 -9.79 6.11 -8.36
C SER A 21 -8.42 6.64 -7.93
N GLN A 22 -7.48 6.69 -8.87
CA GLN A 22 -6.12 7.23 -8.67
C GLN A 22 -6.04 8.64 -8.05
N PRO A 23 -6.90 9.62 -8.42
CA PRO A 23 -6.89 10.94 -7.77
C PRO A 23 -7.23 10.87 -6.28
N LYS A 24 -8.16 10.00 -5.88
CA LYS A 24 -8.51 9.77 -4.47
C LYS A 24 -7.34 9.15 -3.72
N ALA A 25 -6.78 8.06 -4.24
CA ALA A 25 -5.64 7.38 -3.62
C ALA A 25 -4.45 8.34 -3.44
N SER A 26 -4.07 9.05 -4.50
CA SER A 26 -2.96 10.02 -4.49
C SER A 26 -3.17 11.15 -3.48
N ARG A 27 -4.40 11.68 -3.38
CA ARG A 27 -4.73 12.73 -2.39
C ARG A 27 -4.56 12.21 -0.95
N HIS A 28 -4.99 10.98 -0.67
CA HIS A 28 -4.81 10.38 0.65
C HIS A 28 -3.34 10.15 0.96
N LEU A 29 -2.57 9.57 0.02
CA LEU A 29 -1.14 9.31 0.20
C LEU A 29 -0.33 10.59 0.40
N THR A 30 -0.63 11.64 -0.35
CA THR A 30 -0.02 12.96 -0.18
C THR A 30 -0.23 13.48 1.23
N LYS A 31 -1.48 13.50 1.73
CA LYS A 31 -1.77 13.95 3.09
C LYS A 31 -1.01 13.15 4.14
N LEU A 32 -0.94 11.84 3.97
CA LEU A 32 -0.27 10.94 4.92
C LEU A 32 1.25 11.13 4.90
N ARG A 33 1.82 11.44 3.73
CA ARG A 33 3.24 11.76 3.59
C ARG A 33 3.56 13.09 4.26
N ASP A 34 2.72 14.10 4.03
CA ASP A 34 2.91 15.43 4.61
C ASP A 34 2.80 15.39 6.15
N MET A 35 2.02 14.44 6.69
CA MET A 35 1.95 14.15 8.13
C MET A 35 3.09 13.23 8.64
N GLY A 36 3.96 12.73 7.77
CA GLY A 36 5.08 11.85 8.11
C GLY A 36 4.69 10.41 8.43
N PHE A 37 3.49 9.97 8.06
CA PHE A 37 3.01 8.59 8.28
C PHE A 37 3.40 7.63 7.17
N VAL A 38 3.65 8.13 5.96
CA VAL A 38 4.14 7.31 4.84
C VAL A 38 5.38 7.94 4.22
N LEU A 39 6.26 7.09 3.72
CA LEU A 39 7.38 7.48 2.86
C LEU A 39 7.01 7.14 1.42
N ASP A 40 7.57 7.90 0.50
CA ASP A 40 7.60 7.56 -0.90
C ASP A 40 9.04 7.29 -1.35
N GLU A 41 9.22 6.23 -2.15
CA GLU A 41 10.48 5.83 -2.73
C GLU A 41 10.29 5.65 -4.23
N ARG A 42 11.09 6.37 -5.03
CA ARG A 42 11.07 6.22 -6.48
C ARG A 42 11.92 5.00 -6.88
N GLN A 43 11.30 4.06 -7.60
CA GLN A 43 11.97 2.92 -8.20
C GLN A 43 11.66 2.91 -9.70
N GLY A 44 12.65 3.30 -10.52
CA GLY A 44 12.49 3.44 -11.97
C GLY A 44 11.46 4.52 -12.33
N GLN A 45 10.41 4.12 -13.06
CA GLN A 45 9.31 5.01 -13.44
C GLN A 45 8.21 5.12 -12.37
N TRP A 46 8.29 4.33 -11.30
CA TRP A 46 7.21 4.18 -10.32
C TRP A 46 7.57 4.78 -8.97
N ILE A 47 6.54 5.20 -8.24
CA ILE A 47 6.64 5.67 -6.85
C ILE A 47 5.95 4.65 -5.96
N PHE A 48 6.70 4.08 -5.04
CA PHE A 48 6.20 3.15 -4.04
C PHE A 48 6.04 3.86 -2.71
N TYR A 49 4.96 3.58 -2.01
CA TYR A 49 4.68 4.10 -0.69
C TYR A 49 4.90 3.01 0.35
N SER A 50 5.47 3.38 1.49
CA SER A 50 5.64 2.51 2.65
C SER A 50 5.23 3.23 3.92
N LEU A 51 4.82 2.47 4.94
CA LEU A 51 4.46 3.05 6.21
C LEU A 51 5.71 3.47 7.01
N THR A 52 5.64 4.64 7.64
CA THR A 52 6.65 5.09 8.63
C THR A 52 6.22 4.67 10.04
N LEU A 53 6.98 3.75 10.65
CA LEU A 53 6.75 3.30 12.04
C LEU A 53 7.56 4.10 13.07
N LYS A 54 7.73 5.41 12.86
CA LYS A 54 8.44 6.28 13.85
C LYS A 54 7.65 6.45 15.14
N ASN A 55 6.33 6.27 15.10
CA ASN A 55 5.45 6.44 16.25
C ASN A 55 5.02 5.07 16.80
N LYS A 56 5.57 4.69 17.97
CA LYS A 56 5.26 3.42 18.65
C LYS A 56 3.77 3.23 18.97
N SER A 57 3.04 4.31 19.23
CA SER A 57 1.59 4.22 19.50
C SER A 57 0.83 3.83 18.24
N MET A 58 1.21 4.40 17.09
CA MET A 58 0.62 4.01 15.81
C MET A 58 0.95 2.57 15.45
N GLU A 59 2.21 2.14 15.64
CA GLU A 59 2.62 0.75 15.45
C GLU A 59 1.78 -0.20 16.30
N ARG A 60 1.59 0.11 17.59
CA ARG A 60 0.75 -0.69 18.49
C ARG A 60 -0.69 -0.79 18.03
N ILE A 61 -1.29 0.32 17.59
CA ILE A 61 -2.67 0.32 17.07
C ILE A 61 -2.77 -0.55 15.83
N LEU A 62 -1.79 -0.45 14.91
CA LEU A 62 -1.79 -1.26 13.70
C LEU A 62 -1.65 -2.75 13.99
N LEU A 63 -0.79 -3.11 14.95
CA LEU A 63 -0.66 -4.50 15.41
C LEU A 63 -1.95 -5.01 16.05
N GLU A 64 -2.62 -4.19 16.85
CA GLU A 64 -3.91 -4.55 17.45
C GLU A 64 -4.98 -4.79 16.38
N VAL A 65 -5.12 -3.88 15.42
CA VAL A 65 -6.06 -4.05 14.30
C VAL A 65 -5.73 -5.30 13.49
N ARG A 66 -4.43 -5.60 13.31
CA ARG A 66 -3.98 -6.80 12.60
C ARG A 66 -4.33 -8.09 13.35
N ASN A 67 -4.16 -8.11 14.67
CA ASN A 67 -4.49 -9.28 15.49
C ASN A 67 -6.00 -9.57 15.50
N ASN A 68 -6.81 -8.52 15.38
CA ASN A 68 -8.27 -8.61 15.35
C ASN A 68 -8.84 -8.56 13.92
N ILE A 69 -8.05 -8.91 12.91
CA ILE A 69 -8.47 -8.87 11.50
C ILE A 69 -9.76 -9.67 11.21
N ASN A 70 -9.99 -10.75 11.97
CA ASN A 70 -11.15 -11.62 11.81
C ASN A 70 -12.48 -10.91 12.12
N ASP A 71 -12.42 -9.82 12.90
CA ASP A 71 -13.59 -9.00 13.21
C ASP A 71 -13.97 -8.06 12.04
N TYR A 72 -13.09 -7.94 11.05
CA TYR A 72 -13.22 -7.03 9.90
C TYR A 72 -13.15 -7.82 8.58
N PRO A 73 -14.25 -8.45 8.13
CA PRO A 73 -14.23 -9.35 6.97
C PRO A 73 -13.75 -8.67 5.67
N ILE A 74 -14.09 -7.39 5.46
CA ILE A 74 -13.60 -6.61 4.31
C ILE A 74 -12.07 -6.44 4.36
N LEU A 75 -11.54 -6.14 5.55
CA LEU A 75 -10.12 -5.94 5.75
C LEU A 75 -9.33 -7.24 5.55
N SER A 76 -9.90 -8.37 5.99
CA SER A 76 -9.36 -9.69 5.74
C SER A 76 -9.24 -9.98 4.24
N LEU A 77 -10.31 -9.71 3.47
CA LEU A 77 -10.30 -9.86 2.01
C LEU A 77 -9.24 -8.96 1.34
N ASP A 78 -9.14 -7.70 1.75
CA ASP A 78 -8.16 -6.77 1.18
C ASP A 78 -6.71 -7.20 1.50
N LEU A 79 -6.47 -7.76 2.69
CA LEU A 79 -5.17 -8.31 3.07
C LEU A 79 -4.84 -9.60 2.31
N GLU A 80 -5.81 -10.47 2.06
CA GLU A 80 -5.62 -11.61 1.14
C GLU A 80 -5.24 -11.14 -0.26
N LYS A 81 -5.89 -10.09 -0.79
CA LYS A 81 -5.54 -9.53 -2.11
C LYS A 81 -4.10 -8.97 -2.14
N VAL A 82 -3.65 -8.35 -1.05
CA VAL A 82 -2.25 -7.88 -0.91
C VAL A 82 -1.27 -9.05 -1.02
N ASN A 83 -1.59 -10.18 -0.37
CA ASN A 83 -0.77 -11.39 -0.36
C ASN A 83 -0.84 -12.19 -1.67
N ARG A 84 -1.94 -12.14 -2.42
CA ARG A 84 -2.07 -12.80 -3.74
C ARG A 84 -1.41 -12.01 -4.87
N ASN A 85 -1.35 -10.68 -4.76
CA ASN A 85 -0.59 -9.83 -5.66
C ASN A 85 0.92 -9.88 -5.31
N ILE A 86 1.50 -11.07 -5.37
CA ILE A 86 2.93 -11.35 -5.12
C ILE A 86 3.80 -10.70 -6.19
N ASP A 87 3.26 -10.47 -7.37
CA ASP A 87 4.00 -9.83 -8.44
C ASP A 87 3.74 -8.33 -8.51
N ASN A 88 4.84 -7.60 -8.44
CA ASN A 88 4.95 -6.17 -8.71
C ASN A 88 4.26 -5.85 -10.04
N TYR A 89 2.98 -5.49 -10.02
CA TYR A 89 2.22 -5.16 -11.24
C TYR A 89 2.98 -4.11 -12.09
N CYS A 90 3.66 -3.18 -11.43
CA CYS A 90 4.56 -2.22 -12.04
C CYS A 90 5.89 -2.79 -12.57
N LYS A 91 6.55 -3.74 -11.89
CA LYS A 91 7.79 -4.37 -12.43
C LYS A 91 7.49 -5.42 -13.51
N LEU A 92 6.32 -6.07 -13.44
CA LEU A 92 5.81 -6.92 -14.52
C LEU A 92 5.50 -6.08 -15.76
N ARG A 93 4.93 -4.89 -15.59
CA ARG A 93 4.67 -3.97 -16.71
C ARG A 93 5.96 -3.40 -17.32
N GLU A 94 7.01 -3.14 -16.53
CA GLU A 94 8.35 -2.83 -17.06
C GLU A 94 8.96 -3.99 -17.86
N ARG A 95 8.76 -5.27 -17.45
CA ARG A 95 9.20 -6.43 -18.25
C ARG A 95 8.39 -6.63 -19.54
N ASN A 96 7.08 -6.36 -19.51
CA ASN A 96 6.21 -6.55 -20.68
C ASN A 96 6.27 -5.40 -21.70
N PHE A 97 6.70 -4.20 -21.30
CA PHE A 97 6.91 -3.05 -22.19
C PHE A 97 8.39 -2.69 -22.40
N GLY A 98 9.31 -3.51 -21.90
CA GLY A 98 10.75 -3.42 -22.14
C GLY A 98 11.23 -4.17 -23.40
N GLY A 99 10.32 -4.63 -24.25
CA GLY A 99 10.63 -5.15 -25.59
C GLY A 99 10.49 -4.03 -26.61
N LYS A 100 11.63 -3.49 -27.06
CA LYS A 100 11.73 -2.93 -28.42
C LYS A 100 11.48 -4.02 -29.44
#